data_AF-A0A8T3W5T6-F1
#
_entry.id   AF-A0A8T3W5T6-F1
#
_cell.length_a   1.000
_cell.length_b   1.000
_cell.length_c   1.000
_cell.angle_alpha   90.00
_cell.angle_beta   90.00
_cell.angle_gamma   90.00
#
_symmetry.space_group_name_H-M   'P 1'
#
loop_
_entity.id
_entity.type
_entity.pdbx_description
1 polymer ?
#
loop_
_entity_poly.entity_id
_entity_poly.type
_entity_poly.pdbx_seq_one_letter_code
_entity_poly.pdbx_strand_id
1 'polypeptide(L)'
;MLRPTLITLSALTLILLLAILITISFNLSNFSLTSLSIFSQEANYQNFHAWTKAICTKDNFCHDYLIECQDQEPIKLTPITGASIQFDSLWQDPRSLEQRERLCD
;
A
#
# COMPACT_ATOMS: atom_id res chain seq x y z
N MET A 1 44.06 31.18 -48.22
CA MET A 1 43.36 30.35 -49.21
C MET A 1 43.03 29.00 -48.57
N LEU A 2 41.81 28.81 -48.04
CA LEU A 2 41.38 27.49 -47.56
C LEU A 2 41.15 26.58 -48.76
N ARG A 3 41.68 25.36 -48.71
CA ARG A 3 41.50 24.37 -49.78
C ARG A 3 40.01 23.98 -49.86
N PRO A 4 39.37 24.07 -51.03
CA PRO A 4 37.93 23.81 -51.19
C PRO A 4 37.54 22.40 -50.75
N THR A 5 38.47 21.45 -50.80
CA THR A 5 38.28 20.07 -50.31
C THR A 5 38.11 19.95 -48.80
N LEU A 6 38.64 20.91 -48.03
CA LEU A 6 38.53 20.91 -46.57
C LEU A 6 37.18 21.46 -46.10
N ILE A 7 36.63 22.41 -46.87
CA ILE A 7 35.31 23.02 -46.66
C ILE A 7 34.20 22.02 -47.00
N THR A 8 34.37 21.24 -48.07
CA THR A 8 33.38 20.21 -48.44
C THR A 8 33.36 19.05 -47.43
N LEU A 9 34.53 18.66 -46.89
CA LEU A 9 34.61 17.63 -45.85
C LEU A 9 33.93 18.08 -44.55
N SER A 10 34.14 19.33 -44.12
CA SER A 10 33.50 19.86 -42.90
C SER A 10 31.99 20.05 -43.05
N ALA A 11 31.52 20.38 -44.26
CA ALA A 11 30.09 20.48 -44.54
C ALA A 11 29.44 19.08 -44.48
N LEU A 12 30.08 18.06 -45.04
CA LEU A 12 29.58 16.68 -45.00
C LEU A 12 29.51 16.13 -43.56
N THR A 13 30.51 16.38 -42.73
CA THR A 13 30.49 15.96 -41.32
C THR A 13 29.40 16.68 -40.53
N LEU A 14 29.18 17.97 -40.79
CA LEU A 14 28.10 18.74 -40.15
C LEU A 14 26.71 18.21 -40.52
N ILE A 15 26.48 17.89 -41.80
CA ILE A 15 25.22 17.33 -42.29
C ILE A 15 24.95 15.95 -41.66
N LEU A 16 25.97 15.10 -41.55
CA LEU A 16 25.86 13.79 -40.92
C LEU A 16 25.48 13.92 -39.43
N LEU A 17 26.09 14.89 -38.72
CA LEU A 17 25.83 15.12 -37.31
C LEU A 17 24.40 15.62 -37.06
N LEU A 18 23.89 16.51 -37.92
CA LEU A 18 22.50 16.97 -37.89
C LEU A 18 21.51 15.83 -38.15
N ALA A 19 21.80 14.94 -39.09
CA ALA A 19 20.94 13.79 -39.38
C ALA A 19 20.79 12.84 -38.18
N ILE A 20 21.88 12.60 -37.44
CA ILE A 20 21.88 11.76 -36.22
C ILE A 20 21.07 12.42 -35.09
N LEU A 21 21.20 13.73 -34.90
CA LEU A 21 20.42 14.47 -33.89
C LEU A 21 18.92 14.36 -34.16
N ILE A 22 18.51 14.52 -35.43
CA ILE A 22 17.10 14.43 -35.83
C ILE A 22 16.55 13.03 -35.55
N THR A 23 17.26 11.96 -35.91
CA THR A 23 16.78 10.58 -35.66
C THR A 23 16.65 10.28 -34.18
N ILE A 24 17.58 10.74 -33.32
CA ILE A 24 17.48 10.57 -31.87
C ILE A 24 16.24 11.29 -31.32
N SER A 25 15.98 12.53 -31.75
CA SER A 25 14.80 13.29 -31.33
C SER A 25 13.48 12.62 -31.72
N PHE A 26 13.39 12.05 -32.91
CA PHE A 26 12.19 11.31 -33.35
C PHE A 26 11.95 10.02 -32.55
N ASN A 27 13.01 9.33 -32.13
CA ASN A 27 12.88 8.11 -31.32
C ASN A 27 12.50 8.40 -29.86
N LEU A 28 12.92 9.54 -29.30
CA LEU A 28 12.55 9.96 -27.94
C LEU A 28 11.07 10.35 -27.82
N SER A 29 10.47 10.91 -28.87
CA SER A 29 9.05 11.32 -28.86
C SER A 29 8.06 10.15 -28.81
N ASN A 30 8.48 8.93 -29.16
CA ASN A 30 7.67 7.71 -29.07
C ASN A 30 7.86 6.97 -27.73
N PHE A 31 8.71 7.48 -26.84
CA PHE A 31 8.87 6.93 -25.51
C PHE A 31 7.71 7.42 -24.63
N SER A 32 6.58 6.74 -24.72
CA SER A 32 5.44 6.94 -23.82
C SER A 32 5.88 6.67 -22.38
N LEU A 33 5.93 7.72 -21.56
CA LEU A 33 6.14 7.72 -20.11
C LEU A 33 4.94 7.09 -19.35
N THR A 34 4.45 5.94 -19.80
CA THR A 34 3.31 5.24 -19.19
C THR A 34 3.66 4.49 -17.89
N SER A 35 4.86 4.68 -17.33
CA SER A 35 5.33 3.98 -16.12
C SER A 35 5.48 4.84 -14.87
N LEU A 36 5.13 6.14 -14.91
CA LEU A 36 5.28 7.06 -13.78
C LEU A 36 3.98 7.35 -13.00
N SER A 37 3.01 6.43 -13.07
CA SER A 37 1.77 6.50 -12.29
C SER A 37 1.65 5.38 -11.24
N ILE A 38 2.76 4.99 -10.60
CA ILE A 38 2.72 4.02 -9.48
C ILE A 38 2.50 4.72 -8.12
N PHE A 39 2.59 6.05 -8.04
CA PHE A 39 2.46 6.82 -6.78
C PHE A 39 1.33 7.86 -6.77
N SER A 40 0.17 7.52 -7.33
CA SER A 40 -1.08 8.22 -6.98
C SER A 40 -2.23 7.24 -6.80
N GLN A 41 -1.93 6.06 -6.27
CA GLN A 41 -2.97 5.22 -5.69
C GLN A 41 -3.22 5.73 -4.26
N GLU A 42 -3.87 6.89 -4.14
CA GLU A 42 -4.87 7.06 -3.09
C GLU A 42 -6.05 6.13 -3.45
N ALA A 43 -5.79 4.83 -3.48
CA ALA A 43 -6.87 3.90 -3.23
C ALA A 43 -7.29 4.24 -1.80
N ASN A 44 -8.54 4.63 -1.66
CA ASN A 44 -9.31 4.55 -0.44
C ASN A 44 -9.31 3.07 0.01
N TYR A 45 -8.14 2.58 0.44
CA TYR A 45 -7.95 1.29 1.06
C TYR A 45 -8.42 1.53 2.47
N GLN A 46 -9.72 1.37 2.68
CA GLN A 46 -10.32 1.31 4.01
C GLN A 46 -9.40 0.41 4.85
N ASN A 47 -9.00 0.86 6.04
CA ASN A 47 -7.95 0.19 6.80
C ASN A 47 -8.53 -1.10 7.42
N PHE A 48 -8.58 -2.15 6.60
CA PHE A 48 -9.01 -3.46 7.03
C PHE A 48 -7.92 -4.08 7.89
N HIS A 49 -8.27 -4.39 9.13
CA HIS A 49 -7.39 -5.11 10.04
C HIS A 49 -8.20 -6.12 10.83
N ALA A 50 -7.52 -7.17 11.31
CA ALA A 50 -8.15 -8.19 12.11
C ALA A 50 -7.26 -8.60 13.28
N TRP A 51 -7.87 -8.89 14.41
CA TRP A 51 -7.18 -9.28 15.64
C TRP A 51 -8.07 -10.15 16.51
N THR A 52 -7.50 -10.81 17.52
CA THR A 52 -8.25 -11.68 18.42
C THR A 52 -8.49 -11.00 19.76
N LYS A 53 -9.72 -11.14 20.30
CA LYS A 53 -10.08 -10.57 21.60
C LYS A 53 -10.98 -11.50 22.40
N ALA A 54 -10.65 -11.63 23.69
CA ALA A 54 -11.50 -12.30 24.68
C ALA A 54 -12.67 -11.39 25.10
N ILE A 55 -13.91 -11.84 24.88
CA ILE A 55 -15.14 -11.21 25.37
C ILE A 55 -15.69 -12.05 26.51
N CYS A 56 -15.86 -11.42 27.68
CA CYS A 56 -16.26 -12.09 28.91
C CYS A 56 -17.66 -11.68 29.36
N THR A 57 -18.48 -12.64 29.81
CA THR A 57 -19.80 -12.40 30.39
C THR A 57 -19.69 -12.07 31.88
N LYS A 58 -20.82 -11.67 32.48
CA LYS A 58 -20.92 -11.43 33.93
C LYS A 58 -20.71 -12.68 34.78
N ASP A 59 -20.88 -13.86 34.19
CA ASP A 59 -20.70 -15.15 34.87
C ASP A 59 -19.25 -15.64 34.77
N ASN A 60 -18.29 -14.76 34.46
CA ASN A 60 -16.86 -15.07 34.30
C ASN A 60 -16.56 -16.12 33.21
N PHE A 61 -17.45 -16.25 32.24
CA PHE A 61 -17.22 -17.04 31.03
C PHE A 61 -16.62 -16.14 29.95
N CYS A 62 -15.44 -16.49 29.44
CA CYS A 62 -14.77 -15.75 28.38
C CYS A 62 -14.65 -16.61 27.11
N HIS A 63 -14.85 -15.98 25.96
CA HIS A 63 -14.71 -16.61 24.65
C HIS A 63 -13.89 -15.70 23.73
N ASP A 64 -12.95 -16.27 22.98
CA ASP A 64 -12.12 -15.52 22.05
C ASP A 64 -12.81 -15.38 20.69
N TYR A 65 -12.80 -14.16 20.18
CA TYR A 65 -13.35 -13.82 18.88
C TYR A 65 -12.24 -13.31 17.96
N LEU A 66 -12.31 -13.68 16.68
CA LEU A 66 -11.65 -12.93 15.61
C LEU A 66 -12.53 -11.72 15.28
N ILE A 67 -11.99 -10.53 15.52
CA ILE A 67 -12.63 -9.26 15.18
C ILE A 67 -12.01 -8.75 13.90
N GLU A 68 -12.85 -8.49 12.89
CA GLU A 68 -12.48 -7.83 11.66
C GLU A 68 -13.03 -6.40 11.71
N CYS A 69 -12.14 -5.44 11.52
CA CYS A 69 -12.42 -4.01 11.59
C CYS A 69 -12.19 -3.36 10.23
N GLN A 70 -13.01 -2.36 9.93
CA GLN A 70 -12.84 -1.48 8.79
C GLN A 70 -12.72 -0.06 9.35
N ASP A 71 -11.53 0.52 9.23
CA ASP A 71 -11.17 1.71 9.99
C ASP A 71 -11.34 1.44 11.50
N GLN A 72 -12.13 2.23 12.24
CA GLN A 72 -12.32 2.06 13.69
C GLN A 72 -13.61 1.29 14.06
N GLU A 73 -14.31 0.73 13.07
CA GLU A 73 -15.60 0.08 13.27
C GLU A 73 -15.51 -1.44 13.05
N PRO A 74 -16.04 -2.25 13.97
CA PRO A 74 -16.06 -3.69 13.81
C PRO A 74 -17.10 -4.08 12.76
N ILE A 75 -16.66 -4.73 11.69
CA ILE A 75 -17.55 -5.19 10.62
C ILE A 75 -17.97 -6.65 10.80
N LYS A 76 -17.16 -7.45 11.50
CA LYS A 76 -17.44 -8.87 11.74
C LYS A 76 -16.76 -9.38 13.00
N LEU A 77 -17.50 -10.21 13.74
CA LEU A 77 -17.01 -10.94 14.91
C LEU A 77 -17.25 -12.43 14.67
N THR A 78 -16.18 -13.22 14.65
CA THR A 78 -16.25 -14.67 14.45
C THR A 78 -15.77 -15.39 15.71
N PRO A 79 -16.63 -16.16 16.40
CA PRO A 79 -16.19 -16.95 17.56
C PRO A 79 -15.14 -17.98 17.15
N ILE A 80 -14.08 -18.12 17.93
CA ILE A 80 -13.04 -19.11 17.69
C ILE A 80 -13.44 -20.41 18.40
N THR A 81 -13.81 -21.43 17.63
CA THR A 81 -14.26 -22.71 18.16
C THR A 81 -13.25 -23.31 19.14
N GLY A 82 -13.71 -23.63 20.35
CA GLY A 82 -12.88 -24.24 21.40
C GLY A 82 -12.01 -23.25 22.19
N ALA A 83 -12.02 -21.96 21.84
CA ALA A 83 -11.30 -20.91 22.57
C ALA A 83 -12.22 -20.24 23.59
N SER A 84 -12.67 -21.01 24.58
CA SER A 84 -13.47 -20.51 25.69
C SER A 84 -12.98 -21.05 27.03
N ILE A 85 -13.12 -20.25 28.07
CA ILE A 85 -12.74 -20.59 29.43
C ILE A 85 -13.77 -20.08 30.42
N GLN A 86 -14.04 -20.87 31.45
CA GLN A 86 -14.84 -20.50 32.60
C GLN A 86 -13.88 -20.22 33.76
N PHE A 87 -13.85 -18.97 34.23
CA PHE A 87 -13.11 -18.62 35.44
C PHE A 87 -13.98 -18.84 36.69
N ASP A 88 -13.32 -18.83 37.86
CA ASP A 88 -14.02 -18.91 39.14
C ASP A 88 -14.84 -17.64 39.41
N SER A 89 -15.83 -17.71 40.32
CA SER A 89 -16.74 -16.60 40.59
C SER A 89 -16.11 -15.41 41.31
N LEU A 90 -14.91 -15.57 41.88
CA LEU A 90 -14.15 -14.49 42.52
C LEU A 90 -13.17 -13.82 41.54
N TRP A 91 -12.95 -14.40 40.36
CA TRP A 91 -12.12 -13.81 39.33
C TRP A 91 -12.68 -12.45 38.89
N GLN A 92 -11.77 -11.50 38.68
CA GLN A 92 -12.08 -10.17 38.17
C GLN A 92 -11.19 -9.90 36.96
N ASP A 93 -11.81 -9.45 35.88
CA ASP A 93 -11.09 -9.04 34.68
C ASP A 93 -10.19 -7.84 34.99
N PRO A 94 -8.85 -7.96 34.86
CA PRO A 94 -7.93 -6.88 35.18
C PRO A 94 -7.98 -5.72 34.17
N ARG A 95 -8.67 -5.90 33.03
CA ARG A 95 -8.80 -4.88 31.99
C ARG A 95 -9.76 -3.78 32.43
N SER A 96 -9.46 -2.54 32.03
CA SER A 96 -10.38 -1.41 32.21
C SER A 96 -11.69 -1.59 31.43
N LEU A 97 -12.73 -0.82 31.78
CA LEU A 97 -13.99 -0.79 31.01
C LEU A 97 -13.74 -0.45 29.54
N GLU A 98 -12.95 0.58 29.27
CA GLU A 98 -12.59 1.01 27.91
C GLU A 98 -11.92 -0.12 27.11
N GLN A 99 -10.93 -0.79 27.70
CA GLN A 99 -10.26 -1.92 27.05
C GLN A 99 -11.19 -3.11 26.80
N ARG A 100 -12.23 -3.32 27.61
CA ARG A 100 -13.22 -4.38 27.39
C ARG A 100 -14.18 -4.02 26.26
N GLU A 101 -14.62 -2.77 26.21
CA GLU A 101 -15.63 -2.29 25.26
C GLU A 101 -15.08 -1.99 23.86
N ARG A 102 -13.81 -1.55 23.75
CA ARG A 102 -13.19 -1.18 22.47
C ARG A 102 -12.89 -2.39 21.58
N LEU A 103 -13.60 -2.57 20.47
CA LEU A 103 -13.41 -3.71 19.56
C LEU A 103 -12.41 -3.48 18.42
N CYS A 104 -12.09 -2.23 18.11
CA CYS A 104 -11.12 -1.85 17.07
C CYS A 104 -10.17 -0.78 17.62
N ASP A 105 -8.91 -0.83 17.20
CA ASP A 105 -7.86 0.11 17.62
C ASP A 105 -7.83 1.37 16.73
#